data_AF-A0A7Z2VTN0-F1
#
_entry.id   AF-A0A7Z2VTN0-F1
#
_cell.length_a   1.000
_cell.length_b   1.000
_cell.length_c   1.000
_cell.angle_alpha   90.00
_cell.angle_beta   90.00
_cell.angle_gamma   90.00
#
_symmetry.space_group_name_H-M   'P 1'
#
loop_
_entity.id
_entity.type
_entity.pdbx_description
1 polymer ?
#
loop_
_entity_poly.entity_id
_entity_poly.type
_entity_poly.pdbx_seq_one_letter_code
_entity_poly.pdbx_strand_id
1 'polypeptide(L)' 'MIRYMGTRKNGQGADVYVFVVNGLEKEVREHALKQHPGCYDALPASVKAKIAANRTWLSRL' A
#
# COMPACT_ATOMS: atom_id res chain seq x y z
N MET A 1 -5.21 15.08 4.88
CA MET A 1 -5.94 14.33 3.83
C MET A 1 -4.99 13.33 3.21
N ILE A 2 -5.39 12.06 3.09
CA ILE A 2 -4.58 10.99 2.50
C ILE A 2 -5.23 10.59 1.18
N ARG A 3 -4.48 10.60 0.09
CA ARG A 3 -4.96 10.16 -1.22
C ARG A 3 -4.06 9.07 -1.77
N TYR A 4 -4.65 7.96 -2.18
CA TYR A 4 -3.93 6.93 -2.91
C TYR A 4 -3.69 7.38 -4.36
N MET A 5 -2.44 7.33 -4.84
CA MET A 5 -2.08 7.66 -6.22
C MET A 5 -1.89 6.44 -7.11
N GLY A 6 -1.45 5.32 -6.56
CA GLY A 6 -1.23 4.11 -7.36
C GLY A 6 -0.21 3.16 -6.74
N THR A 7 0.05 2.05 -7.44
CA THR A 7 1.14 1.13 -7.12
C THR A 7 2.23 1.30 -8.15
N ARG A 8 3.47 1.38 -7.71
CA ARG A 8 4.66 1.36 -8.60
C ARG A 8 5.68 0.38 -8.06
N LYS A 9 6.63 -0.05 -8.89
CA LYS A 9 7.82 -0.74 -8.41
C LYS A 9 8.86 0.29 -8.01
N ASN A 10 9.48 0.11 -6.85
CA ASN A 10 10.63 0.92 -6.44
C ASN A 10 11.91 0.41 -7.13
N GLY A 11 13.04 1.12 -6.96
CA GLY A 11 14.33 0.75 -7.56
C GLY A 11 14.89 -0.62 -7.14
N GLN A 12 14.30 -1.27 -6.14
CA GLN A 12 14.63 -2.64 -5.71
C GLN A 12 13.69 -3.70 -6.32
N GLY A 13 12.80 -3.31 -7.23
CA GLY A 13 11.81 -4.20 -7.87
C GLY A 13 10.59 -4.54 -6.99
N ALA A 14 10.52 -3.97 -5.78
CA ALA A 14 9.42 -4.20 -4.85
C ALA A 14 8.22 -3.30 -5.14
N ASP A 15 7.02 -3.86 -5.08
CA ASP A 15 5.77 -3.13 -5.23
C ASP A 15 5.53 -2.21 -4.01
N VAL A 16 5.40 -0.91 -4.28
CA VAL A 16 5.11 0.14 -3.29
C VAL A 16 3.83 0.88 -3.66
N TYR A 17 3.03 1.18 -2.64
CA TYR A 17 1.79 1.92 -2.75
C TYR A 17 2.09 3.38 -2.47
N VAL A 18 1.80 4.24 -3.44
CA VAL A 18 2.08 5.68 -3.37
C VAL A 18 0.86 6.40 -2.83
N PHE A 19 1.07 7.19 -1.79
CA PHE A 19 0.07 8.04 -1.17
C PHE A 19 0.53 9.48 -1.16
N VAL A 20 -0.39 10.42 -1.35
CA VAL A 20 -0.17 11.82 -1.00
C VAL A 20 -0.75 12.04 0.38
N VAL A 21 0.12 12.25 1.36
CA VAL A 21 -0.22 12.54 2.75
C VAL A 21 0.14 13.99 3.02
N ASN A 22 -0.88 14.83 3.25
CA ASN A 22 -0.68 16.25 3.55
C ASN A 22 0.14 17.01 2.47
N GLY A 23 -0.06 16.66 1.20
CA GLY A 23 0.66 17.25 0.06
C GLY A 23 2.04 16.64 -0.22
N LEU A 24 2.49 15.67 0.59
CA LEU A 24 3.76 14.96 0.39
C LEU A 24 3.52 13.55 -0.13
N GLU A 25 4.24 13.18 -1.19
CA GLU A 25 4.24 11.81 -1.68
C GLU A 25 4.97 10.89 -0.69
N LYS A 26 4.35 9.74 -0.42
CA LYS A 26 4.79 8.73 0.54
C LYS A 26 4.64 7.36 -0.12
N GLU A 27 5.77 6.68 -0.29
CA GLU A 27 5.80 5.30 -0.76
C GLU A 27 5.72 4.35 0.44
N VAL A 28 4.72 3.48 0.45
CA VAL A 28 4.49 2.54 1.55
C VAL A 28 4.46 1.11 0.98
N ARG A 29 5.30 0.24 1.52
CA ARG A 29 5.29 -1.20 1.16
C ARG A 29 4.06 -1.88 1.73
N GLU A 30 3.64 -3.00 1.13
CA GLU A 30 2.44 -3.75 1.56
C GLU A 30 2.44 -4.06 3.06
N HIS A 31 3.58 -4.51 3.61
CA HIS A 31 3.71 -4.85 5.03
C HIS A 31 3.58 -3.64 5.96
N ALA A 32 3.94 -2.45 5.48
CA ALA A 32 3.93 -1.20 6.23
C ALA A 32 2.58 -0.48 6.17
N LEU A 33 1.68 -0.88 5.25
CA LEU A 33 0.33 -0.29 5.15
C LEU A 33 -0.47 -0.39 6.44
N LYS A 34 -0.33 -1.49 7.19
CA LYS A 34 -0.98 -1.65 8.50
C LYS A 34 -0.30 -0.87 9.63
N GLN A 35 0.97 -0.51 9.45
CA GLN A 35 1.73 0.27 10.43
C GLN A 35 1.50 1.78 10.27
N HIS A 36 1.02 2.21 9.09
CA HIS A 36 0.69 3.61 8.83
C HIS A 36 -0.82 3.88 9.01
N PRO A 37 -1.22 4.60 10.08
CA PRO A 37 -2.63 4.93 10.31
C PRO A 37 -3.18 5.76 9.13
N GLY A 38 -4.36 5.38 8.63
CA GLY A 38 -5.06 6.06 7.54
C GLY A 38 -4.63 5.67 6.11
N CYS A 39 -3.42 5.11 5.91
CA CYS A 39 -2.99 4.67 4.57
C CYS A 39 -3.77 3.43 4.10
N TYR A 40 -4.00 2.44 4.97
CA TYR A 40 -4.81 1.28 4.60
C TYR A 40 -6.25 1.68 4.30
N ASP A 41 -6.82 2.62 5.06
CA ASP A 41 -8.20 3.06 4.88
C ASP A 41 -8.41 3.80 3.54
N ALA A 42 -7.45 4.66 3.17
CA ALA A 42 -7.44 5.43 1.92
C ALA A 42 -7.28 4.57 0.64
N LEU A 43 -7.04 3.26 0.78
CA LEU A 43 -6.95 2.35 -0.36
C LEU A 43 -8.32 2.01 -0.96
N PRO A 44 -8.42 1.89 -2.30
CA PRO A 44 -9.60 1.34 -2.95
C PRO A 44 -9.89 -0.09 -2.50
N ALA A 45 -11.16 -0.49 -2.50
CA ALA A 45 -11.58 -1.86 -2.18
C ALA A 45 -10.85 -2.92 -3.03
N SER A 46 -10.64 -2.64 -4.32
CA SER A 46 -9.89 -3.52 -5.23
C SER A 46 -8.43 -3.74 -4.79
N VAL A 47 -7.77 -2.69 -4.29
CA VAL A 47 -6.39 -2.79 -3.78
C VAL A 47 -6.35 -3.53 -2.46
N LYS A 48 -7.31 -3.26 -1.55
CA LYS A 48 -7.46 -4.01 -0.30
C LYS A 48 -7.66 -5.52 -0.56
N ALA A 49 -8.45 -5.89 -1.56
CA ALA A 49 -8.66 -7.27 -1.96
C ALA A 49 -7.38 -7.93 -2.52
N LYS A 50 -6.62 -7.21 -3.37
CA LYS A 50 -5.30 -7.66 -3.86
C LYS A 50 -4.31 -7.90 -2.70
N ILE A 51 -4.23 -6.99 -1.74
CA ILE A 51 -3.38 -7.12 -0.56
C ILE A 51 -3.83 -8.31 0.31
N ALA A 52 -5.14 -8.51 0.49
CA ALA A 52 -5.66 -9.65 1.23
C ALA A 52 -5.35 -10.99 0.55
N ALA A 53 -5.41 -11.04 -0.79
CA ALA A 53 -5.01 -12.20 -1.58
C ALA A 53 -3.51 -12.47 -1.48
N ASN A 54 -2.66 -11.43 -1.60
CA ASN A 54 -1.21 -11.55 -1.40
C ASN A 54 -0.85 -11.95 0.04
N ARG A 55 -1.53 -11.42 1.05
CA ARG A 55 -1.33 -11.82 2.46
C ARG A 55 -1.73 -13.26 2.72
N THR A 56 -2.77 -13.77 2.06
CA THR A 56 -3.14 -15.18 2.16
C THR A 56 -2.02 -16.08 1.63
N TRP A 57 -1.26 -15.61 0.64
CA TRP A 57 -0.06 -16.29 0.15
C TRP A 57 1.14 -16.13 1.11
N LEU A 58 1.41 -14.91 1.60
CA LEU A 58 2.50 -14.63 2.56
C LEU A 58 2.32 -15.31 3.92
N SER A 59 1.08 -15.56 4.37
CA SER A 59 0.81 -16.28 5.62
C SER A 59 1.03 -17.80 5.50
N ARG A 60 1.35 -18.29 4.30
CA ARG A 60 1.65 -19.70 4.02
C ARG A 60 3.14 -19.93 3.69
N LEU A 61 3.96 -18.88 3.71
CA LEU A 61 5.43 -18.92 3.60
C LEU A 61 6.03 -18.89 5.00
#